data_AF-A0A9K3E375-F1
#
_entry.id   AF-A0A9K3E375-F1
#
_cell.length_a   1.000
_cell.length_b   1.000
_cell.length_c   1.000
_cell.angle_alpha   90.00
_cell.angle_beta   90.00
_cell.angle_gamma   90.00
#
_symmetry.space_group_name_H-M   'P 1'
#
loop_
_entity.id
_entity.type
_entity.pdbx_description
1 polymer ?
#
loop_
_entity_poly.entity_id
_entity_poly.type
_entity_poly.pdbx_seq_one_letter_code
_entity_poly.pdbx_strand_id
1 'polypeptide(L)' 'MLMQMHSIGYEPDGGVYNYLISSLCKVDQYVEAIQVLRSMGGAGCVPDLDSFGYVIGLLCR' A
#
# COMPACT_ATOMS: atom_id res chain seq x y z
N MET A 1 9.38 -5.15 -3.77
CA MET A 1 8.67 -4.55 -4.93
C MET A 1 8.85 -3.04 -4.98
N LEU A 2 8.33 -2.25 -4.02
CA LEU A 2 8.46 -0.78 -4.01
C LEU A 2 9.93 -0.31 -4.09
N MET A 3 10.82 -0.90 -3.27
CA MET A 3 12.25 -0.57 -3.32
C MET A 3 12.90 -0.90 -4.68
N GLN A 4 12.45 -1.98 -5.36
CA GLN A 4 12.97 -2.34 -6.69
C GLN A 4 12.50 -1.35 -7.75
N MET A 5 11.21 -0.96 -7.72
CA MET A 5 10.67 0.08 -8.59
C MET A 5 11.46 1.38 -8.45
N HIS A 6 11.72 1.79 -7.21
CA HIS A 6 12.53 2.97 -6.94
C HIS A 6 13.98 2.82 -7.44
N SER A 7 14.59 1.65 -7.28
CA SER A 7 15.96 1.40 -7.74
C SER A 7 16.15 1.48 -9.26
N ILE A 8 15.07 1.29 -10.04
CA ILE A 8 15.08 1.43 -11.50
C ILE A 8 14.58 2.81 -11.96
N GLY A 9 14.35 3.74 -11.02
CA GLY A 9 13.83 5.08 -11.32
C GLY A 9 12.34 5.13 -11.64
N TYR A 10 11.58 4.07 -11.33
CA TYR A 10 10.13 4.05 -11.47
C TYR A 10 9.46 4.51 -10.18
N GLU A 11 8.69 5.59 -10.27
CA GLU A 11 7.86 6.07 -9.16
C GLU A 11 6.53 5.31 -9.12
N PRO A 12 6.24 4.56 -8.04
CA PRO A 12 4.97 3.86 -7.90
C PRO A 12 3.82 4.86 -7.79
N ASP A 13 2.76 4.66 -8.57
CA ASP A 13 1.52 5.41 -8.46
C ASP A 13 0.56 4.80 -7.42
N GLY A 14 -0.56 5.48 -7.18
CA GLY A 14 -1.59 5.01 -6.24
C GLY A 14 -2.14 3.62 -6.56
N GLY A 15 -2.20 3.25 -7.84
CA GLY A 15 -2.64 1.93 -8.27
C GLY A 15 -1.69 0.82 -7.81
N VAL A 16 -0.38 1.05 -7.91
CA VAL A 16 0.63 0.11 -7.41
C VAL A 16 0.54 -0.05 -5.88
N TYR A 17 0.38 1.05 -5.15
CA TYR A 17 0.21 0.99 -3.70
C TYR A 17 -1.08 0.25 -3.30
N ASN A 18 -2.20 0.55 -3.94
CA ASN A 18 -3.48 -0.12 -3.69
C ASN A 18 -3.41 -1.62 -3.98
N TYR A 19 -2.72 -2.01 -5.06
CA TYR A 19 -2.49 -3.41 -5.38
C TYR A 19 -1.69 -4.12 -4.28
N LEU A 20 -0.62 -3.50 -3.78
CA LEU A 20 0.19 -4.06 -2.69
C LEU A 20 -0.60 -4.16 -1.39
N ILE A 21 -1.33 -3.11 -1.01
CA ILE A 21 -2.17 -3.12 0.19
C ILE A 21 -3.21 -4.24 0.08
N SER A 22 -3.95 -4.32 -1.03
CA SER A 22 -4.96 -5.35 -1.25
C SER A 22 -4.38 -6.77 -1.19
N SER A 23 -3.22 -6.99 -1.81
CA SER A 23 -2.56 -8.30 -1.81
C SER A 23 -2.04 -8.70 -0.44
N LEU A 24 -1.47 -7.78 0.33
CA LEU A 24 -1.05 -8.00 1.72
C LEU A 24 -2.25 -8.30 2.63
N CYS A 25 -3.36 -7.58 2.47
CA CYS A 25 -4.59 -7.87 3.22
C CYS A 25 -5.15 -9.26 2.93
N LYS A 26 -5.03 -9.77 1.70
CA LYS A 26 -5.49 -11.13 1.34
C LYS A 26 -4.68 -12.26 1.99
N VAL A 27 -3.46 -11.96 2.45
CA VAL A 27 -2.58 -12.91 3.14
C VAL A 27 -2.43 -12.59 4.63
N ASP A 28 -3.36 -11.82 5.19
CA ASP A 28 -3.40 -11.41 6.60
C ASP A 28 -2.13 -10.71 7.13
N GLN A 29 -1.35 -10.08 6.23
CA GLN A 29 -0.15 -9.31 6.57
C GLN A 29 -0.50 -7.84 6.88
N TYR A 30 -1.14 -7.62 8.02
CA TYR A 30 -1.65 -6.31 8.41
C TYR A 30 -0.56 -5.28 8.73
N VAL A 31 0.55 -5.70 9.33
CA VAL A 31 1.65 -4.78 9.68
C VAL A 31 2.27 -4.19 8.41
N GLU A 32 2.55 -5.04 7.43
CA GLU A 32 3.10 -4.68 6.14
C GLU A 32 2.11 -3.80 5.36
N ALA A 33 0.81 -4.13 5.35
CA ALA A 33 -0.21 -3.33 4.68
C ALA A 33 -0.26 -1.89 5.25
N ILE A 34 -0.18 -1.73 6.58
CA ILE A 34 -0.14 -0.42 7.24
C ILE A 34 1.15 0.34 6.90
N GLN A 35 2.29 -0.35 6.82
CA GLN A 35 3.56 0.27 6.43
C GLN A 35 3.51 0.79 4.99
N VAL A 36 2.92 0.03 4.07
CA VAL A 36 2.71 0.45 2.68
C VAL A 36 1.77 1.66 2.61
N LEU A 37 0.65 1.64 3.33
CA LEU A 37 -0.26 2.79 3.41
C LEU A 37 0.44 4.05 3.93
N ARG A 38 1.29 3.92 4.96
CA ARG A 38 2.04 5.05 5.54
C ARG A 38 3.12 5.57 4.58
N SER A 39 3.76 4.71 3.80
CA SER A 39 4.84 5.12 2.89
C SER A 39 4.34 5.93 1.70
N MET A 40 3.06 5.77 1.30
CA MET A 40 2.42 6.57 0.23
C MET A 40 2.64 8.07 0.44
N GLY A 41 2.33 8.58 1.64
CA GLY A 41 2.47 10.01 1.95
C GLY A 41 3.92 10.51 1.87
N GLY A 42 4.89 9.67 2.25
CA GLY A 42 6.31 9.98 2.10
C GLY A 42 6.78 10.00 0.63
N ALA A 43 6.08 9.28 -0.24
CA ALA A 43 6.33 9.24 -1.68
C ALA A 43 5.51 10.28 -2.48
N GLY A 44 4.80 11.20 -1.80
CA GLY A 44 3.94 12.19 -2.46
C GLY A 44 2.65 11.60 -3.08
N CYS A 45 2.36 10.33 -2.79
CA CYS A 45 1.14 9.66 -3.22
C CYS A 45 0.10 9.77 -2.10
N VAL A 46 -1.07 10.33 -2.40
CA VAL A 46 -2.14 10.48 -1.41
C VAL A 46 -2.93 9.17 -1.35
N PRO A 47 -3.03 8.51 -0.17
CA PRO A 47 -3.91 7.36 -0.02
C PRO A 47 -5.36 7.72 -0.32
N ASP A 48 -6.08 6.82 -0.98
CA ASP A 48 -7.47 7.00 -1.38
C ASP A 48 -8.42 6.12 -0.56
N LEU A 49 -9.71 6.17 -0.93
CA LEU A 49 -10.76 5.40 -0.25
C LEU A 49 -10.47 3.89 -0.27
N ASP A 50 -9.91 3.36 -1.37
CA ASP A 50 -9.58 1.95 -1.50
C ASP A 50 -8.40 1.60 -0.59
N SER A 51 -7.34 2.42 -0.56
CA SER A 51 -6.17 2.21 0.31
C SER A 51 -6.59 2.05 1.78
N PHE A 52 -7.43 2.96 2.28
CA PHE A 52 -7.93 2.91 3.66
C PHE A 52 -8.93 1.77 3.86
N GLY A 53 -9.83 1.56 2.89
CA GLY A 53 -10.87 0.54 2.95
C GLY A 53 -10.29 -0.87 3.13
N TYR A 54 -9.21 -1.20 2.42
CA TYR A 54 -8.53 -2.49 2.56
C TYR A 54 -7.97 -2.71 3.97
N VAL A 55 -7.26 -1.71 4.52
CA VAL A 55 -6.64 -1.83 5.84
C VAL A 55 -7.68 -1.90 6.95
N ILE A 56 -8.73 -1.06 6.89
CA ILE A 56 -9.82 -1.09 7.87
C ILE A 56 -10.57 -2.43 7.79
N GLY A 57 -10.87 -2.90 6.57
CA GLY A 57 -11.55 -4.17 6.35
C GLY A 57 -10.78 -5.37 6.92
N LEU A 58 -9.45 -5.33 6.86
CA LEU A 58 -8.60 -6.37 7.45
C LEU A 58 -8.61 -6.31 8.99
N LEU A 59 -8.49 -5.12 9.58
CA LEU A 59 -8.38 -4.93 11.04
C LEU A 59 -9.69 -5.16 11.79
N CYS A 60 -10.83 -4.98 11.11
CA CYS A 60 -12.17 -5.14 11.68
C CYS A 60 -12.81 -6.48 11.35
N ARG A 61 -12.05 -7.43 10.81
CA ARG A 61 -12.49 -8.80 10.54
C ARG A 61 -12.45 -9.65 11.80
#